data_AF-A0A562ZVV3-F1
#
_entry.id   AF-A0A562ZVV3-F1
#
_cell.length_a   1.000
_cell.length_b   1.000
_cell.length_c   1.000
_cell.angle_alpha   90.00
_cell.angle_beta   90.00
_cell.angle_gamma   90.00
#
_symmetry.space_group_name_H-M   'P 1'
#
loop_
_entity.id
_entity.type
_entity.pdbx_description
1 polymer ?
#
loop_
_entity_poly.entity_id
_entity_poly.type
_entity_poly.pdbx_seq_one_letter_code
_entity_poly.pdbx_strand_id
1 'polypeptide(L)'
;MRFSKYSWAAAVVAALATASCGGGGDETPVVVAAADVKVATTQDTVKALSATNLSFPAGVPALGTTGPTALRIVAPAGAVTPTFNLDANGGTASGTMSFGSCVFTVSTSTIPSLPAGTVVRVDPCTINVDTSGDPAGQAIAQPVTLTLGTATSTEVTLTVTVSSTGAVTINNVNNEPVSAGAVTTTTATGGS
;
A
#
# COMPACT_ATOMS: atom_id res chain seq x y z
N MET A 1 -43.35 54.70 -12.15
CA MET A 1 -43.11 55.69 -13.22
C MET A 1 -41.72 56.28 -13.06
N ARG A 2 -41.06 56.53 -14.20
CA ARG A 2 -39.79 57.26 -14.42
C ARG A 2 -38.52 56.40 -14.50
N PHE A 3 -38.21 56.18 -15.78
CA PHE A 3 -36.95 55.76 -16.37
C PHE A 3 -35.77 56.66 -15.98
N SER A 4 -34.56 56.11 -15.95
CA SER A 4 -33.44 56.76 -16.61
C SER A 4 -32.40 55.76 -17.08
N LYS A 5 -32.06 55.87 -18.36
CA LYS A 5 -31.11 55.08 -19.12
C LYS A 5 -29.76 55.78 -19.04
N TYR A 6 -28.67 55.05 -18.78
CA TYR A 6 -27.36 55.39 -19.33
C TYR A 6 -26.62 54.09 -19.70
N SER A 7 -26.54 53.87 -21.02
CA SER A 7 -25.36 53.29 -21.71
C SER A 7 -24.10 53.98 -21.14
N TRP A 8 -22.93 53.35 -21.02
CA TRP A 8 -21.82 53.47 -21.98
C TRP A 8 -20.90 52.24 -21.88
N ALA A 9 -20.51 51.70 -23.03
CA ALA A 9 -19.49 50.69 -23.18
C ALA A 9 -18.09 51.32 -23.18
N ALA A 10 -17.13 50.69 -22.50
CA ALA A 10 -15.71 50.87 -22.74
C ALA A 10 -14.97 49.55 -22.50
N ALA A 11 -14.63 48.88 -23.59
CA ALA A 11 -13.70 47.77 -23.61
C ALA A 11 -12.28 48.31 -23.34
N VAL A 12 -11.61 47.80 -22.31
CA VAL A 12 -10.16 47.91 -22.14
C VAL A 12 -9.60 46.50 -22.20
N VAL A 13 -9.03 46.18 -23.37
CA VAL A 13 -8.18 45.01 -23.60
C VAL A 13 -6.87 45.27 -22.86
N ALA A 14 -6.75 44.78 -21.63
CA ALA A 14 -5.47 44.63 -20.97
C ALA A 14 -4.87 43.31 -21.43
N ALA A 15 -4.07 43.34 -22.49
CA ALA A 15 -3.13 42.29 -22.79
C ALA A 15 -2.13 42.26 -21.62
N LEU A 16 -2.40 41.44 -20.62
CA LEU A 16 -1.38 40.97 -19.69
C LEU A 16 -0.39 40.20 -20.56
N ALA A 17 0.68 40.89 -20.96
CA ALA A 17 1.93 40.23 -21.27
C ALA A 17 2.29 39.44 -20.02
N THR A 18 1.93 38.16 -20.00
CA THR A 18 2.63 37.18 -19.20
C THR A 18 4.05 37.24 -19.70
N ALA A 19 4.86 38.07 -19.05
CA ALA A 19 6.27 37.81 -18.94
C ALA A 19 6.36 36.43 -18.29
N SER A 20 6.31 35.38 -19.12
CA SER A 20 6.82 34.08 -18.78
C SER A 20 8.29 34.33 -18.50
N CYS A 21 8.59 34.62 -17.24
CA CYS A 21 9.93 34.65 -16.71
C CYS A 21 10.48 33.25 -16.96
N GLY A 22 11.18 33.11 -18.09
CA GLY A 22 11.95 31.93 -18.44
C GLY A 22 13.11 31.84 -17.47
N GLY A 23 12.82 31.37 -16.26
CA GLY A 23 13.82 30.87 -15.33
C GLY A 23 14.26 29.50 -15.84
N GLY A 24 15.21 29.49 -16.77
CA GLY A 24 15.99 28.31 -17.11
C GLY A 24 16.86 27.93 -15.92
N GLY A 25 16.24 27.33 -14.90
CA GLY A 25 16.95 26.55 -13.91
C GLY A 25 17.12 25.15 -14.49
N ASP A 26 18.34 24.62 -14.45
CA ASP A 26 18.66 23.21 -14.69
C ASP A 26 18.03 22.32 -13.59
N GLU A 27 16.74 22.47 -13.35
CA GLU A 27 16.02 21.57 -12.46
C GLU A 27 15.88 20.24 -13.19
N THR A 28 16.68 19.27 -12.76
CA THR A 28 16.54 17.89 -13.21
C THR A 28 15.07 17.48 -13.03
N PRO A 29 14.39 16.99 -14.08
CA PRO A 29 12.97 16.72 -14.00
C PRO A 29 12.68 15.74 -12.85
N VAL A 30 11.76 16.12 -11.95
CA VAL A 30 11.37 15.24 -10.84
C VAL A 30 10.56 14.08 -11.38
N VAL A 31 11.02 12.86 -11.13
CA VAL A 31 10.31 11.63 -11.50
C VAL A 31 9.49 11.19 -10.29
N VAL A 32 8.20 10.97 -10.49
CA VAL A 32 7.28 10.50 -9.44
C VAL A 32 6.60 9.20 -9.85
N ALA A 33 6.19 8.39 -8.88
CA ALA A 33 5.32 7.25 -9.12
C ALA A 33 3.93 7.72 -9.58
N ALA A 34 3.41 7.12 -10.65
CA ALA A 34 2.16 7.55 -11.28
C ALA A 34 0.90 6.93 -10.64
N ALA A 35 1.06 5.87 -9.85
CA ALA A 35 -0.02 5.13 -9.21
C ALA A 35 0.51 4.32 -8.03
N ASP A 36 -0.41 3.85 -7.18
CA ASP A 36 -0.10 2.95 -6.07
C ASP A 36 0.31 1.56 -6.56
N VAL A 37 1.10 0.86 -5.74
CA VAL A 37 1.49 -0.52 -6.04
C VAL A 37 0.50 -1.48 -5.40
N LYS A 38 0.02 -2.42 -6.20
CA LYS A 38 -0.60 -3.64 -5.72
C LYS A 38 0.30 -4.83 -6.00
N VAL A 39 0.82 -5.45 -4.94
CA VAL A 39 1.73 -6.58 -5.02
C VAL A 39 0.98 -7.87 -4.68
N ALA A 40 1.20 -8.92 -5.46
CA ALA A 40 0.83 -10.26 -5.03
C ALA A 40 1.65 -10.66 -3.79
N THR A 41 1.04 -11.33 -2.83
CA THR A 41 1.77 -11.87 -1.68
C THR A 41 2.58 -13.09 -2.12
N THR A 42 3.88 -12.90 -2.30
CA THR A 42 4.87 -13.92 -2.60
C THR A 42 5.72 -14.20 -1.36
N GLN A 43 6.59 -15.20 -1.46
CA GLN A 43 7.53 -15.51 -0.39
C GLN A 43 8.42 -14.33 -0.02
N ASP A 44 8.81 -13.54 -1.00
CA ASP A 44 9.66 -12.39 -0.74
C ASP A 44 8.85 -11.22 -0.21
N THR A 45 7.70 -10.91 -0.81
CA THR A 45 6.94 -9.71 -0.44
C THR A 45 6.33 -9.80 0.95
N VAL A 46 6.00 -11.00 1.44
CA VAL A 46 5.53 -11.16 2.83
C VAL A 46 6.63 -10.87 3.86
N LYS A 47 7.92 -10.99 3.50
CA LYS A 47 9.03 -10.65 4.40
C LYS A 47 8.99 -9.16 4.77
N ALA A 48 8.42 -8.32 3.90
CA ALA A 48 8.18 -6.91 4.19
C ALA A 48 7.24 -6.72 5.39
N LEU A 49 6.26 -7.62 5.55
CA LEU A 49 5.28 -7.61 6.65
C LEU A 49 5.70 -8.52 7.83
N SER A 50 6.87 -9.13 7.78
CA SER A 50 7.36 -10.00 8.84
C SER A 50 7.44 -9.24 10.17
N ALA A 51 7.01 -9.90 11.25
CA ALA A 51 6.94 -9.37 12.61
C ALA A 51 6.04 -8.12 12.78
N THR A 52 5.23 -7.77 11.78
CA THR A 52 4.23 -6.70 11.85
C THR A 52 2.90 -7.27 12.36
N ASN A 53 2.23 -6.54 13.27
CA ASN A 53 0.88 -6.85 13.70
C ASN A 53 -0.11 -6.18 12.76
N LEU A 54 -0.82 -6.97 11.96
CA LEU A 54 -1.85 -6.51 11.03
C LEU A 54 -3.21 -6.66 11.69
N SER A 55 -3.93 -5.56 11.89
CA SER A 55 -5.26 -5.58 12.49
C SER A 55 -6.33 -5.55 11.40
N PHE A 56 -7.36 -6.39 11.51
CA PHE A 56 -8.54 -6.39 10.64
C PHE A 56 -9.76 -6.08 11.49
N PRO A 57 -10.22 -4.81 11.54
CA PRO A 57 -11.27 -4.39 12.48
C PRO A 57 -12.60 -5.12 12.29
N ALA A 58 -12.97 -5.43 11.05
CA ALA A 58 -14.17 -6.19 10.70
C ALA A 58 -13.96 -7.71 10.69
N GLY A 59 -12.73 -8.16 10.98
CA GLY A 59 -12.31 -9.55 10.84
C GLY A 59 -11.97 -9.95 9.41
N VAL A 60 -11.66 -11.23 9.26
CA VAL A 60 -11.33 -11.89 8.00
C VAL A 60 -12.33 -13.05 7.81
N PRO A 61 -13.42 -12.85 7.05
CA PRO A 61 -14.46 -13.86 6.86
C PRO A 61 -13.92 -15.18 6.29
N ALA A 62 -12.91 -15.12 5.42
CA ALA A 62 -12.27 -16.31 4.87
C ALA A 62 -11.61 -17.18 5.95
N LEU A 63 -11.13 -16.59 7.05
CA LEU A 63 -10.58 -17.29 8.22
C LEU A 63 -11.65 -17.62 9.28
N GLY A 64 -12.94 -17.46 8.95
CA GLY A 64 -14.04 -17.75 9.87
C GLY A 64 -14.19 -16.74 11.00
N THR A 65 -13.70 -15.51 10.83
CA THR A 65 -13.76 -14.44 11.84
C THR A 65 -14.69 -13.32 11.37
N THR A 66 -15.45 -12.74 12.29
CA THR A 66 -16.49 -11.71 12.01
C THR A 66 -16.32 -10.44 12.85
N GLY A 67 -15.19 -10.34 13.57
CA GLY A 67 -14.86 -9.21 14.44
C GLY A 67 -13.35 -8.99 14.46
N PRO A 68 -12.85 -8.05 15.29
CA PRO A 68 -11.46 -7.65 15.30
C PRO A 68 -10.51 -8.86 15.32
N THR A 69 -9.64 -8.93 14.32
CA THR A 69 -8.71 -10.03 14.11
C THR A 69 -7.31 -9.47 13.95
N ALA A 70 -6.38 -9.90 14.78
CA ALA A 70 -4.97 -9.55 14.65
C ALA A 70 -4.23 -10.70 13.98
N LEU A 71 -3.50 -10.42 12.90
CA LEU A 71 -2.66 -11.36 12.18
C LEU A 71 -1.21 -10.89 12.31
N ARG A 72 -0.35 -11.78 12.79
CA ARG A 72 1.09 -11.57 12.81
C ARG A 72 1.76 -12.62 11.93
N ILE A 73 2.52 -12.18 10.95
CA ILE A 73 3.29 -13.07 10.07
C ILE A 73 4.73 -13.09 10.55
N VAL A 74 5.33 -14.28 10.58
CA VAL A 74 6.73 -14.48 10.96
C VAL A 74 7.42 -15.21 9.82
N ALA A 75 8.24 -14.47 9.08
CA ALA A 75 9.05 -14.98 7.98
C ALA A 75 10.52 -14.67 8.27
N PRO A 76 11.26 -15.59 8.93
CA PRO A 76 12.70 -15.42 9.12
C PRO A 76 13.44 -15.40 7.79
N ALA A 77 14.61 -14.76 7.76
CA ALA A 77 15.49 -14.79 6.60
C ALA A 77 15.81 -16.25 6.21
N GLY A 78 15.64 -16.59 4.93
CA GLY A 78 15.86 -17.94 4.41
C GLY A 78 14.75 -18.96 4.69
N ALA A 79 13.69 -18.59 5.43
CA ALA A 79 12.55 -19.48 5.63
C ALA A 79 11.77 -19.69 4.32
N VAL A 80 11.59 -20.96 3.94
CA VAL A 80 10.75 -21.36 2.80
C VAL A 80 9.26 -21.32 3.10
N THR A 81 8.91 -21.41 4.37
CA THR A 81 7.53 -21.45 4.85
C THR A 81 7.39 -20.49 6.03
N PRO A 82 6.78 -19.31 5.86
CA PRO A 82 6.46 -18.44 6.98
C PRO A 82 5.48 -19.12 7.94
N THR A 83 5.48 -18.66 9.18
CA THR A 83 4.44 -18.97 10.15
C THR A 83 3.52 -17.78 10.36
N PHE A 84 2.33 -18.04 10.88
CA PHE A 84 1.40 -16.99 11.28
C PHE A 84 0.87 -17.26 12.68
N ASN A 85 0.50 -16.18 13.37
CA ASN A 85 -0.33 -16.19 14.56
C ASN A 85 -1.55 -15.30 14.30
N LEU A 86 -2.72 -15.79 14.66
CA LEU A 86 -4.01 -15.14 14.48
C LEU A 86 -4.69 -15.05 15.84
N ASP A 87 -5.07 -13.86 16.26
CA ASP A 87 -5.88 -13.63 17.46
C ASP A 87 -7.25 -13.11 17.03
N ALA A 88 -8.32 -13.83 17.36
CA ALA A 88 -9.69 -13.42 17.03
C ALA A 88 -10.71 -14.09 17.96
N ASN A 89 -11.82 -13.40 18.24
CA ASN A 89 -12.93 -13.93 19.04
C ASN A 89 -12.50 -14.48 20.42
N GLY A 90 -11.43 -13.93 21.02
CA GLY A 90 -10.88 -14.41 22.29
C GLY A 90 -10.10 -15.73 22.21
N GLY A 91 -9.93 -16.29 21.02
CA GLY A 91 -9.07 -17.44 20.75
C GLY A 91 -7.84 -17.06 19.92
N THR A 92 -6.94 -18.03 19.78
CA THR A 92 -5.73 -17.91 18.98
C THR A 92 -5.61 -19.08 18.01
N ALA A 93 -5.04 -18.85 16.84
CA ALA A 93 -4.67 -19.89 15.88
C ALA A 93 -3.26 -19.64 15.37
N SER A 94 -2.47 -20.70 15.18
CA SER A 94 -1.15 -20.59 14.58
C SER A 94 -0.89 -21.72 13.60
N GLY A 95 0.04 -21.48 12.69
CA GLY A 95 0.37 -22.44 11.65
C GLY A 95 1.33 -21.91 10.62
N THR A 96 1.30 -22.51 9.45
CA THR A 96 2.16 -22.15 8.32
C THR A 96 1.37 -21.47 7.21
N MET A 97 2.05 -20.62 6.44
CA MET A 97 1.50 -20.03 5.23
C MET A 97 2.32 -20.44 4.01
N SER A 98 1.67 -20.68 2.88
CA SER A 98 2.32 -20.81 1.57
C SER A 98 1.84 -19.74 0.59
N PHE A 99 2.60 -19.54 -0.49
CA PHE A 99 2.48 -18.41 -1.42
C PHE A 99 1.99 -18.82 -2.82
N GLY A 100 1.58 -17.84 -3.62
CA GLY A 100 0.83 -18.03 -4.88
C GLY A 100 -0.69 -17.93 -4.68
N SER A 101 -1.12 -17.98 -3.43
CA SER A 101 -2.40 -17.59 -2.82
C SER A 101 -2.17 -17.72 -1.32
N CYS A 102 -2.72 -16.86 -0.46
CA CYS A 102 -2.44 -16.98 0.98
C CYS A 102 -3.14 -18.22 1.54
N VAL A 103 -2.41 -19.33 1.57
CA VAL A 103 -2.90 -20.61 2.09
C VAL A 103 -2.41 -20.74 3.52
N PHE A 104 -3.34 -20.68 4.46
CA PHE A 104 -3.10 -20.84 5.89
C PHE A 104 -3.36 -22.30 6.25
N THR A 105 -2.33 -23.00 6.73
CA THR A 105 -2.46 -24.35 7.29
C THR A 105 -2.39 -24.24 8.80
N VAL A 106 -3.54 -24.38 9.45
CA VAL A 106 -3.71 -24.22 10.90
C VAL A 106 -3.14 -25.43 11.61
N SER A 107 -2.10 -25.23 12.42
CA SER A 107 -1.46 -26.31 13.18
C SER A 107 -2.05 -26.42 14.59
N THR A 108 -2.33 -25.29 15.23
CA THR A 108 -3.00 -25.23 16.54
C THR A 108 -4.05 -24.12 16.52
N SER A 109 -5.16 -24.32 17.23
CA SER A 109 -6.19 -23.30 17.35
C SER A 109 -7.11 -23.52 18.54
N THR A 110 -7.50 -22.44 19.19
CA THR A 110 -8.60 -22.35 20.15
C THR A 110 -9.80 -21.58 19.59
N ILE A 111 -9.71 -21.09 18.35
CA ILE A 111 -10.81 -20.42 17.64
C ILE A 111 -11.76 -21.51 17.10
N PRO A 112 -13.02 -21.58 17.57
CA PRO A 112 -13.93 -22.67 17.21
C PRO A 112 -14.23 -22.79 15.72
N SER A 113 -14.25 -21.67 14.99
CA SER A 113 -14.50 -21.62 13.55
C SER A 113 -13.28 -22.01 12.70
N LEU A 114 -12.11 -22.20 13.33
CA LEU A 114 -10.86 -22.45 12.63
C LEU A 114 -10.06 -23.56 13.36
N PRO A 115 -10.54 -24.82 13.40
CA PRO A 115 -9.89 -25.88 14.15
C PRO A 115 -8.51 -26.26 13.58
N ALA A 116 -7.68 -26.92 14.39
CA ALA A 116 -6.40 -27.47 13.94
C ALA A 116 -6.57 -28.45 12.76
N GLY A 117 -5.64 -28.43 11.82
CA GLY A 117 -5.69 -29.17 10.56
C GLY A 117 -6.45 -28.48 9.43
N THR A 118 -7.13 -27.35 9.69
CA THR A 118 -7.83 -26.59 8.65
C THR A 118 -6.84 -25.97 7.67
N VAL A 119 -7.14 -26.10 6.38
CA VAL A 119 -6.41 -25.41 5.30
C VAL A 119 -7.33 -24.39 4.67
N VAL A 120 -7.01 -23.11 4.80
CA VAL A 120 -7.78 -22.01 4.23
C VAL A 120 -6.99 -21.34 3.13
N ARG A 121 -7.53 -21.32 1.91
CA ARG A 121 -6.99 -20.53 0.81
C ARG A 121 -7.75 -19.22 0.70
N VAL A 122 -7.03 -18.11 0.78
CA VAL A 122 -7.60 -16.76 0.65
C VAL A 122 -7.16 -16.13 -0.67
N ASP A 123 -8.14 -15.65 -1.44
CA ASP A 123 -7.96 -15.01 -2.75
C ASP A 123 -8.98 -13.86 -2.89
N PRO A 124 -8.58 -12.61 -3.21
CA PRO A 124 -7.21 -12.14 -3.40
C PRO A 124 -6.37 -12.17 -2.12
N CYS A 125 -5.05 -12.27 -2.29
CA CYS A 125 -4.08 -11.95 -1.24
C CYS A 125 -3.03 -11.00 -1.78
N THR A 126 -3.13 -9.73 -1.39
CA THR A 126 -2.30 -8.66 -1.96
C THR A 126 -1.86 -7.65 -0.91
N ILE A 127 -0.66 -7.13 -1.09
CA ILE A 127 -0.13 -5.99 -0.35
C ILE A 127 -0.39 -4.75 -1.18
N ASN A 128 -1.02 -3.74 -0.61
CA ASN A 128 -1.17 -2.43 -1.25
C ASN A 128 -0.21 -1.46 -0.59
N VAL A 129 0.47 -0.66 -1.41
CA VAL A 129 1.43 0.36 -0.97
C VAL A 129 1.06 1.66 -1.67
N ASP A 130 0.73 2.68 -0.89
CA ASP A 130 0.36 3.99 -1.43
C ASP A 130 1.65 4.69 -1.85
N THR A 131 1.93 4.69 -3.15
CA THR A 131 3.15 5.28 -3.72
C THR A 131 2.84 6.39 -4.71
N SER A 132 1.57 6.58 -5.07
CA SER A 132 1.17 7.60 -6.04
C SER A 132 1.65 9.00 -5.61
N GLY A 133 2.43 9.65 -6.49
CA GLY A 133 2.99 10.98 -6.25
C GLY A 133 4.35 10.98 -5.55
N ASP A 134 4.85 9.83 -5.12
CA ASP A 134 6.14 9.75 -4.43
C ASP A 134 7.32 10.03 -5.36
N PRO A 135 8.29 10.86 -4.95
CA PRO A 135 9.50 11.08 -5.72
C PRO A 135 10.37 9.82 -5.77
N ALA A 136 10.88 9.52 -6.96
CA ALA A 136 11.83 8.44 -7.16
C ALA A 136 13.19 8.73 -6.49
N GLY A 137 13.87 7.67 -6.06
CA GLY A 137 15.21 7.70 -5.46
C GLY A 137 15.23 8.00 -3.96
N GLN A 138 14.08 8.18 -3.32
CA GLN A 138 13.99 8.51 -1.90
C GLN A 138 13.31 7.40 -1.09
N ALA A 139 13.78 7.20 0.13
CA ALA A 139 13.15 6.33 1.11
C ALA A 139 12.10 7.14 1.89
N ILE A 140 10.84 6.75 1.77
CA ILE A 140 9.68 7.48 2.29
C ILE A 140 8.84 6.54 3.16
N ALA A 141 8.33 7.04 4.27
CA ALA A 141 7.41 6.29 5.12
C ALA A 141 6.02 6.28 4.47
N GLN A 142 5.57 5.11 4.02
CA GLN A 142 4.27 4.94 3.34
C GLN A 142 3.34 4.00 4.10
N PRO A 143 2.02 4.25 4.03
CA PRO A 143 1.04 3.30 4.54
C PRO A 143 1.00 2.06 3.65
N VAL A 144 1.00 0.90 4.30
CA VAL A 144 0.93 -0.41 3.68
C VAL A 144 -0.25 -1.17 4.29
N THR A 145 -1.06 -1.78 3.43
CA THR A 145 -2.18 -2.63 3.86
C THR A 145 -2.05 -4.03 3.28
N LEU A 146 -2.54 -5.03 4.03
CA LEU A 146 -2.73 -6.38 3.53
C LEU A 146 -4.20 -6.61 3.26
N THR A 147 -4.53 -7.05 2.05
CA THR A 147 -5.88 -7.48 1.67
C THR A 147 -5.94 -9.01 1.65
N LEU A 148 -6.89 -9.57 2.39
CA LEU A 148 -7.22 -10.99 2.51
C LEU A 148 -8.68 -11.21 2.11
N GLY A 149 -8.90 -11.60 0.86
CA GLY A 149 -10.25 -11.74 0.30
C GLY A 149 -10.90 -10.37 0.19
N THR A 150 -11.98 -10.16 0.95
CA THR A 150 -12.68 -8.87 1.07
C THR A 150 -12.27 -8.06 2.30
N ALA A 151 -11.38 -8.60 3.15
CA ALA A 151 -10.93 -7.92 4.35
C ALA A 151 -9.62 -7.19 4.09
N THR A 152 -9.52 -5.95 4.56
CA THR A 152 -8.31 -5.13 4.47
C THR A 152 -7.83 -4.81 5.87
N SER A 153 -6.52 -4.91 6.10
CA SER A 153 -5.92 -4.55 7.38
C SER A 153 -5.98 -3.05 7.61
N THR A 154 -5.78 -2.63 8.86
CA THR A 154 -5.33 -1.27 9.17
C THR A 154 -3.99 -1.01 8.48
N GLU A 155 -3.75 0.25 8.17
CA GLU A 155 -2.49 0.72 7.63
C GLU A 155 -1.35 0.48 8.63
N VAL A 156 -0.21 0.04 8.10
CA VAL A 156 1.06 0.03 8.81
C VAL A 156 2.04 0.86 8.02
N THR A 157 2.74 1.76 8.71
CA THR A 157 3.77 2.58 8.08
C THR A 157 5.05 1.77 7.90
N LEU A 158 5.50 1.61 6.65
CA LEU A 158 6.78 1.01 6.30
C LEU A 158 7.59 1.97 5.43
N THR A 159 8.92 1.83 5.46
CA THR A 159 9.78 2.61 4.58
C THR A 159 9.78 1.99 3.18
N VAL A 160 9.44 2.79 2.18
CA VAL A 160 9.33 2.40 0.78
C VAL A 160 10.28 3.24 -0.05
N THR A 161 10.85 2.66 -1.09
CA THR A 161 11.67 3.39 -2.07
C THR A 161 11.19 3.02 -3.46
N VAL A 162 10.89 4.03 -4.27
CA VAL A 162 10.62 3.88 -5.70
C VAL A 162 11.89 4.28 -6.45
N SER A 163 12.44 3.40 -7.29
CA SER A 163 13.61 3.74 -8.11
C SER A 163 13.22 4.67 -9.27
N SER A 164 14.20 5.30 -9.92
CA SER A 164 13.97 6.07 -11.14
C SER A 164 13.41 5.24 -12.30
N THR A 165 13.61 3.92 -12.27
CA THR A 165 13.05 2.95 -13.22
C THR A 165 11.68 2.42 -12.79
N GLY A 166 11.14 2.89 -11.66
CA GLY A 166 9.85 2.47 -11.12
C GLY A 166 9.88 1.19 -10.30
N ALA A 167 11.04 0.58 -10.04
CA ALA A 167 11.12 -0.57 -9.14
C ALA A 167 10.79 -0.14 -7.70
N VAL A 168 9.92 -0.87 -7.02
CA VAL A 168 9.53 -0.56 -5.65
C VAL A 168 10.17 -1.54 -4.68
N THR A 169 10.80 -1.01 -3.64
CA THR A 169 11.32 -1.79 -2.52
C THR A 169 10.67 -1.35 -1.23
N ILE A 170 10.22 -2.31 -0.43
CA ILE A 170 9.70 -2.07 0.93
C ILE A 170 10.76 -2.57 1.90
N ASN A 171 11.17 -1.73 2.84
CA ASN A 171 12.03 -2.14 3.92
C ASN A 171 11.16 -2.74 5.03
N ASN A 172 11.47 -3.97 5.44
CA ASN A 172 10.79 -4.59 6.56
C ASN A 172 11.12 -3.88 7.89
N VAL A 173 10.54 -4.36 8.99
CA VAL A 173 10.80 -3.81 10.34
C VAL A 173 12.27 -3.92 10.79
N ASN A 174 13.07 -4.77 10.14
CA ASN A 174 14.52 -4.90 10.36
C ASN A 174 15.35 -4.05 9.37
N ASN A 175 14.69 -3.21 8.57
CA ASN A 175 15.26 -2.37 7.52
C ASN A 175 15.96 -3.16 6.39
N GLU A 176 15.54 -4.42 6.16
CA GLU A 176 16.00 -5.20 5.01
C GLU A 176 15.11 -4.92 3.79
N PRO A 177 15.69 -4.59 2.62
CA PRO A 177 14.93 -4.25 1.43
C PRO A 177 14.30 -5.50 0.80
N VAL A 178 13.02 -5.40 0.48
CA VAL A 178 12.22 -6.43 -0.19
C VAL A 178 11.66 -5.87 -1.48
N SER A 179 11.91 -6.52 -2.62
CA SER A 179 11.32 -6.10 -3.90
C SER A 179 9.80 -6.33 -3.89
N ALA A 180 9.05 -5.27 -4.16
CA ALA A 180 7.60 -5.21 -4.16
C ALA A 180 7.02 -5.05 -5.57
N GLY A 181 7.81 -5.28 -6.62
CA GLY A 181 7.39 -5.11 -8.01
C GLY A 181 7.78 -3.75 -8.58
N ALA A 182 6.97 -3.22 -9.49
CA ALA A 182 7.26 -1.96 -10.18
C ALA A 182 5.99 -1.12 -10.41
N VAL A 183 6.16 0.19 -10.35
CA VAL A 183 5.18 1.21 -10.79
C VAL A 183 5.61 1.82 -12.11
N THR A 184 4.63 2.37 -12.82
CA THR A 184 4.95 3.35 -13.86
C THR A 184 5.37 4.64 -13.18
N THR A 185 6.46 5.24 -13.65
CA THR A 185 6.88 6.56 -13.23
C THR A 185 6.55 7.58 -14.30
N THR A 186 6.27 8.80 -13.87
CA THR A 186 6.02 9.95 -14.74
C THR A 186 6.89 11.11 -14.31
N THR A 187 7.37 11.86 -15.27
CA THR A 187 8.02 13.14 -14.98
C THR A 187 6.96 14.15 -14.55
N ALA A 188 7.07 14.65 -13.32
CA ALA A 188 6.22 15.72 -12.84
C ALA A 188 6.47 16.96 -13.71
N THR A 189 5.47 17.37 -14.47
CA THR A 189 5.55 18.60 -15.27
C THR A 189 5.14 19.75 -14.37
N GLY A 190 6.10 20.38 -13.68
CA GLY A 190 5.83 21.58 -12.89
C GLY A 190 5.41 22.72 -13.81
N GLY A 191 4.16 23.17 -13.69
CA GLY A 191 3.73 24.45 -14.24
C GLY A 191 4.40 25.57 -13.45
N SER A 192 5.15 26.40 -14.16
CA SER A 192 5.85 27.59 -13.63
C SER A 192 4.85 28.64 -13.13
#